data_AF-A0AA35WGQ4-F1
#
_entry.id   AF-A0AA35WGQ4-F1
#
_cell.length_a   1.000
_cell.length_b   1.000
_cell.length_c   1.000
_cell.angle_alpha   90.00
_cell.angle_beta   90.00
_cell.angle_gamma   90.00
#
_symmetry.space_group_name_H-M   'P 1'
#
loop_
_entity.id
_entity.type
_entity.pdbx_description
1 polymer ?
#
loop_
_entity_poly.entity_id
_entity_poly.type
_entity_poly.pdbx_seq_one_letter_code
_entity_poly.pdbx_strand_id
1 'polypeptide(L)' 'RRIAVTVVPFDAEQAELAASAYERYGKGRGHPAQLNFGDTFAYALASVWGLPLLYKGEDFSHTDTVAAV' A
#
# COMPACT_ATOMS: atom_id res chain seq x y z
N ARG A 1 22.46 -13.30 4.06
CA ARG A 1 22.23 -12.89 2.66
C ARG A 1 21.65 -11.48 2.70
N ARG A 2 22.30 -10.46 2.12
CA ARG A 2 21.70 -9.12 1.98
C ARG A 2 20.84 -9.11 0.72
N ILE A 3 19.63 -8.59 0.84
CA ILE A 3 18.73 -8.39 -0.29
C ILE A 3 19.09 -7.02 -0.90
N ALA A 4 19.17 -6.93 -2.22
CA ALA A 4 19.31 -5.65 -2.89
C ALA A 4 17.94 -4.94 -2.85
N VAL A 5 17.85 -3.83 -2.13
CA VAL A 5 16.63 -3.04 -1.96
C VAL A 5 16.93 -1.61 -2.38
N THR A 6 16.07 -1.04 -3.20
CA THR A 6 16.07 0.39 -3.51
C THR A 6 15.10 1.07 -2.55
N VAL A 7 15.59 2.05 -1.79
CA VAL A 7 14.75 2.89 -0.92
C VAL A 7 14.23 4.04 -1.76
N VAL A 8 12.91 4.22 -1.78
CA VAL A 8 12.24 5.26 -2.54
C VAL A 8 11.78 6.36 -1.57
N PRO A 9 12.07 7.64 -1.82
CA PRO A 9 11.50 8.74 -1.07
C PRO A 9 9.97 8.81 -1.23
N PHE A 10 9.27 9.19 -0.17
CA PHE A 10 7.85 9.47 -0.24
C PHE A 10 7.64 10.88 -0.80
N ASP A 11 6.91 11.00 -1.90
CA ASP A 11 6.65 12.25 -2.60
C ASP A 11 5.17 12.68 -2.50
N ALA A 12 4.84 13.81 -3.15
CA ALA A 12 3.50 14.39 -3.10
C ALA A 12 2.44 13.51 -3.78
N GLU A 13 2.78 12.86 -4.90
CA GLU A 13 1.86 11.98 -5.62
C GLU A 13 1.50 10.76 -4.76
N GLN A 14 2.50 10.15 -4.11
CA GLN A 14 2.28 9.07 -3.17
C GLN A 14 1.48 9.54 -1.94
N ALA A 15 1.65 10.78 -1.48
CA ALA A 15 0.88 11.34 -0.36
C ALA A 15 -0.61 11.50 -0.67
N GLU A 16 -0.95 12.02 -1.85
CA GLU A 16 -2.34 12.15 -2.31
C GLU A 16 -3.02 10.77 -2.45
N LEU A 17 -2.28 9.81 -3.00
CA LEU A 17 -2.79 8.45 -3.18
C LEU A 17 -2.92 7.71 -1.86
N ALA A 18 -1.99 7.88 -0.92
CA ALA A 18 -2.06 7.31 0.42
C ALA A 18 -3.28 7.85 1.20
N ALA A 19 -3.56 9.15 1.11
CA ALA A 19 -4.75 9.74 1.71
C ALA A 19 -6.05 9.14 1.13
N SER A 20 -6.14 9.07 -0.19
CA SER A 20 -7.27 8.45 -0.90
C SER A 20 -7.44 6.98 -0.53
N ALA A 21 -6.34 6.23 -0.42
CA ALA A 21 -6.34 4.85 0.01
C ALA A 21 -6.84 4.70 1.46
N TYR A 22 -6.44 5.59 2.37
CA TYR A 22 -6.91 5.56 3.75
C TYR A 22 -8.41 5.88 3.87
N GLU A 23 -8.93 6.78 3.05
CA GLU A 23 -10.36 7.06 3.00
C GLU A 23 -11.18 5.85 2.55
N ARG A 24 -10.68 5.11 1.54
CA ARG A 24 -11.36 3.95 0.96
C ARG A 24 -11.19 2.66 1.77
N TYR A 25 -9.97 2.40 2.22
CA TYR A 25 -9.54 1.11 2.76
C TYR A 25 -9.09 1.17 4.22
N GLY A 26 -8.99 2.36 4.79
CA GLY A 26 -8.39 2.58 6.10
C GLY A 26 -9.14 1.92 7.25
N LYS A 27 -8.39 1.62 8.31
CA LYS A 27 -8.91 1.06 9.55
C LYS A 27 -9.99 1.98 10.13
N GLY A 28 -11.12 1.39 10.52
CA GLY A 28 -12.27 2.13 11.05
C GLY A 28 -13.16 2.81 9.99
N ARG A 29 -12.89 2.62 8.68
CA ARG A 29 -13.78 3.07 7.59
C ARG A 29 -14.90 2.09 7.25
N GLY A 30 -14.90 0.90 7.84
CA GLY A 30 -15.87 -0.17 7.56
C GLY A 30 -15.49 -1.07 6.37
N HIS A 31 -14.35 -0.83 5.72
CA HIS A 31 -13.87 -1.64 4.60
C HIS A 31 -13.07 -2.88 5.07
N PRO A 32 -13.22 -4.09 4.50
CA PRO A 32 -12.52 -5.30 4.95
C PRO A 32 -10.98 -5.21 5.05
N ALA A 33 -10.35 -4.48 4.13
CA ALA A 33 -8.89 -4.27 4.11
C ALA A 33 -8.30 -3.70 5.41
N GLN A 34 -9.02 -2.81 6.11
CA GLN A 34 -8.61 -2.20 7.38
C GLN A 34 -7.15 -1.64 7.40
N LEU A 35 -6.69 -1.05 6.30
CA LEU A 35 -5.31 -0.56 6.16
C LEU A 35 -4.96 0.45 7.28
N ASN A 36 -3.81 0.27 7.91
CA ASN A 36 -3.27 1.25 8.84
C ASN A 36 -2.52 2.37 8.09
N PHE A 37 -2.08 3.41 8.81
CA PHE A 37 -1.36 4.54 8.21
C PHE A 37 -0.07 4.10 7.48
N GLY A 38 0.70 3.18 8.06
CA GLY A 38 1.90 2.61 7.45
C GLY A 38 1.63 1.83 6.16
N ASP A 39 0.52 1.11 6.09
CA ASP A 39 0.13 0.34 4.90
C ASP A 39 -0.13 1.24 3.69
N THR A 40 -0.60 2.46 3.92
CA THR A 40 -0.89 3.40 2.82
C THR A 40 0.35 3.85 2.07
N PHE A 41 1.54 3.84 2.70
CA PHE A 41 2.80 4.11 2.01
C PHE A 41 3.15 2.99 1.03
N ALA A 42 3.00 1.74 1.48
CA ALA A 42 3.24 0.57 0.64
C ALA A 42 2.23 0.47 -0.50
N TYR A 43 0.95 0.72 -0.21
CA TYR A 43 -0.11 0.82 -1.22
C TYR A 43 0.20 1.89 -2.26
N ALA A 44 0.54 3.11 -1.81
CA ALA A 44 0.77 4.24 -2.70
C ALA A 44 1.96 4.00 -3.63
N LEU A 45 3.10 3.55 -3.09
CA LEU A 45 4.27 3.26 -3.91
C LEU A 45 3.98 2.16 -4.96
N ALA A 46 3.35 1.06 -4.54
CA ALA A 46 2.98 -0.03 -5.44
C ALA A 46 2.04 0.45 -6.56
N SER A 47 1.08 1.30 -6.21
CA SER A 47 0.07 1.82 -7.14
C SER A 47 0.64 2.83 -8.12
N VAL A 48 1.44 3.81 -7.67
CA VAL A 48 2.10 4.80 -8.55
C VAL A 48 3.03 4.10 -9.53
N TRP A 49 3.78 3.09 -9.07
CA TRP A 49 4.77 2.40 -9.92
C TRP A 49 4.17 1.24 -10.72
N GLY A 50 2.90 0.90 -10.48
CA GLY A 50 2.23 -0.25 -11.12
C GLY A 50 2.91 -1.58 -10.81
N LEU A 51 3.52 -1.71 -9.63
CA LEU A 51 4.27 -2.91 -9.22
C LEU A 51 3.45 -3.76 -8.26
N PRO A 52 3.61 -5.10 -8.30
CA PRO A 52 2.98 -5.97 -7.32
C PRO A 52 3.58 -5.75 -5.93
N LEU A 53 2.73 -5.84 -4.90
CA LEU A 53 3.11 -5.65 -3.50
C LEU A 53 3.34 -7.01 -2.83
N LEU A 54 4.52 -7.19 -2.22
CA LEU A 54 4.79 -8.32 -1.35
C LEU A 54 4.34 -8.00 0.07
N TYR A 55 3.40 -8.76 0.60
CA TYR A 55 2.87 -8.59 1.95
C TYR A 55 2.54 -9.94 2.59
N LYS A 56 2.25 -9.91 3.89
CA LYS A 56 1.72 -11.05 4.64
C LYS A 56 0.44 -10.62 5.35
N GLY A 57 -0.55 -11.50 5.39
CA GLY A 57 -1.88 -11.23 5.94
C GLY A 57 -2.90 -11.01 4.82
N GLU A 58 -4.09 -10.53 5.18
CA GLU A 58 -5.23 -10.36 4.25
C GLU A 58 -5.58 -8.90 3.98
N ASP A 59 -4.91 -7.95 4.65
CA ASP A 59 -5.28 -6.53 4.60
C ASP A 59 -5.25 -6.00 3.16
N PHE A 60 -4.17 -6.25 2.42
CA PHE A 60 -4.02 -5.85 1.03
C PHE A 60 -4.82 -6.72 0.04
N SER A 61 -5.23 -7.95 0.40
CA SER A 61 -5.99 -8.84 -0.51
C SER A 61 -7.40 -8.32 -0.78
N HIS A 62 -7.90 -7.42 0.06
CA HIS A 62 -9.16 -6.70 -0.12
C HIS A 62 -9.01 -5.35 -0.83
N THR A 63 -7.82 -5.00 -1.30
CA THR A 63 -7.58 -3.77 -2.07
C THR A 63 -7.56 -4.07 -3.57
N ASP A 64 -7.29 -3.06 -4.39
CA ASP A 64 -7.03 -3.18 -5.82
C ASP A 64 -5.54 -3.36 -6.17
N THR A 65 -4.68 -3.59 -5.18
CA THR A 65 -3.27 -3.94 -5.44
C THR A 65 -3.12 -5.35 -5.99
N VAL A 66 -2.03 -5.58 -6.74
CA VAL A 66 -1.65 -6.92 -7.22
C VAL A 66 -0.69 -7.54 -6.22
N ALA A 67 -0.97 -8.76 -5.76
CA ALA A 67 -0.05 -9.49 -4.88
C ALA A 67 1.20 -9.95 -5.65
N ALA A 68 2.37 -9.77 -5.06
CA ALA A 68 3.59 -10.42 -5.53
C ALA A 68 3.59 -11.91 -5.15
N VAL A 69 4.02 -12.76 -6.08
CA VAL A 69 4.12 -14.22 -5.92
C VAL A 69 5.55 -14.67 -5.62
#